data_AF-A0A2S7ZJ70-F1
#
_entry.id   AF-A0A2S7ZJ70-F1
#
_cell.length_a   1.000
_cell.length_b   1.000
_cell.length_c   1.000
_cell.angle_alpha   90.00
_cell.angle_beta   90.00
_cell.angle_gamma   90.00
#
_symmetry.space_group_name_H-M   'P 1'
#
loop_
_entity.id
_entity.type
_entity.pdbx_description
1 polymer ?
#
loop_
_entity_poly.entity_id
_entity_poly.type
_entity_poly.pdbx_seq_one_letter_code
_entity_poly.pdbx_strand_id
1 'polypeptide(L)' 'MCGTHEPLAQVYKRVNEAGESDQQTHYFHCDQIGIPREMTDKEGNLLWFSEYTAWKNHYKCKSYLT' A
#
# COMPACT_ATOMS: atom_id res chain seq x y z
N MET A 1 2.41 22.33 -8.78
CA MET A 1 1.77 22.00 -7.49
C MET A 1 0.56 21.13 -7.83
N CYS A 2 0.65 19.81 -7.68
CA CYS A 2 -0.41 18.90 -8.14
C CYS A 2 -0.50 17.69 -7.19
N GLY A 3 -1.67 17.50 -6.59
CA GLY A 3 -2.20 16.22 -6.14
C GLY A 3 -1.63 15.65 -4.84
N THR A 4 -2.05 16.19 -3.69
CA THR A 4 -2.00 15.47 -2.41
C THR A 4 -2.99 14.30 -2.53
N HIS A 5 -2.50 13.12 -2.90
CA HIS A 5 -3.29 11.90 -2.86
C HIS A 5 -3.26 11.40 -1.41
N GLU A 6 -4.37 11.56 -0.72
CA GLU A 6 -4.51 11.11 0.66
C GLU A 6 -4.35 9.58 0.70
N PRO A 7 -3.40 9.05 1.49
CA PRO A 7 -3.15 7.61 1.52
C PRO A 7 -4.32 6.87 2.14
N LEU A 8 -4.70 5.72 1.55
CA LEU A 8 -5.74 4.86 2.10
C LEU A 8 -5.15 3.99 3.21
N ALA A 9 -5.74 4.02 4.40
CA ALA A 9 -5.32 3.17 5.51
C ALA A 9 -6.08 1.84 5.50
N GLN A 10 -5.35 0.73 5.48
CA GLN A 10 -5.89 -0.60 5.76
C GLN A 10 -5.55 -0.99 7.20
N VAL A 11 -6.59 -1.31 7.97
CA VAL A 11 -6.48 -1.71 9.36
C VAL A 11 -6.80 -3.19 9.48
N TYR A 12 -5.79 -4.00 9.75
CA TYR A 12 -5.92 -5.43 9.96
C TYR A 12 -5.90 -5.73 11.46
N LYS A 13 -6.99 -6.31 11.97
CA LYS A 13 -7.08 -6.78 13.36
C LYS A 13 -6.79 -8.27 13.39
N ARG A 14 -5.75 -8.67 14.14
CA ARG A 14 -5.43 -10.07 14.43
C ARG A 14 -5.76 -10.35 15.89
N VAL A 15 -6.58 -11.37 16.14
CA VAL A 15 -6.80 -11.88 17.50
C VAL A 15 -6.00 -13.16 17.66
N ASN A 16 -5.19 -13.27 18.72
CA ASN A 16 -4.45 -14.49 19.02
C ASN A 16 -5.29 -15.48 19.84
N GLU A 17 -4.79 -16.71 20.02
CA GLU A 17 -5.49 -17.77 20.77
C GLU A 17 -5.75 -17.40 22.25
N ALA A 18 -4.97 -16.46 22.80
CA ALA A 18 -5.14 -15.92 24.14
C ALA A 18 -6.17 -14.78 24.23
N GLY A 19 -6.80 -14.40 23.12
CA GLY A 19 -7.80 -13.33 23.06
C GLY A 19 -7.21 -11.92 23.00
N GLU A 20 -5.90 -11.77 22.86
CA GLU A 20 -5.25 -10.47 22.66
C GLU A 20 -5.44 -10.03 21.20
N SER A 21 -5.85 -8.77 21.02
CA SER A 21 -6.01 -8.18 19.69
C SER A 21 -4.80 -7.30 19.35
N ASP A 22 -4.06 -7.67 18.31
CA ASP A 22 -3.05 -6.82 17.67
C ASP A 22 -3.68 -6.14 16.44
N GLN A 23 -3.32 -4.87 16.22
CA GLN A 23 -3.80 -4.08 15.09
C GLN A 23 -2.61 -3.63 14.25
N GLN A 24 -2.57 -4.10 13.00
CA GLN A 24 -1.61 -3.67 12.01
C GLN A 24 -2.26 -2.67 11.07
N THR A 25 -1.66 -1.48 10.99
CA THR A 25 -2.09 -0.42 10.08
C THR A 25 -1.08 -0.33 8.94
N HIS A 26 -1.58 -0.41 7.71
CA HIS A 26 -0.82 -0.21 6.49
C HIS A 26 -1.38 0.99 5.74
N TYR A 27 -0.53 1.82 5.15
CA TYR A 27 -0.94 2.94 4.32
C TYR A 27 -0.59 2.68 2.86
N PHE A 28 -1.58 2.81 1.98
CA PHE A 28 -1.39 2.74 0.53
C PHE A 28 -1.21 4.12 -0.05
N HIS A 29 -0.12 4.28 -0.81
CA HIS A 29 0.13 5.47 -1.61
C HIS A 29 -0.21 5.15 -3.05
N CYS A 30 -1.31 5.74 -3.52
CA CYS A 30 -1.82 5.54 -4.88
C CYS A 30 -1.33 6.63 -5.84
N ASP A 31 -1.21 6.29 -7.11
CA ASP A 31 -1.04 7.28 -8.17
C ASP A 31 -2.34 8.03 -8.49
N GLN A 32 -2.26 8.93 -9.48
CA GLN A 32 -3.35 9.83 -9.84
C GLN A 32 -4.64 9.14 -10.31
N ILE A 33 -4.55 7.92 -10.81
CA ILE A 33 -5.71 7.14 -11.26
C ILE A 33 -6.10 6.05 -10.25
N GLY A 34 -5.53 6.11 -9.04
CA GLY A 34 -5.87 5.24 -7.92
C GLY A 34 -5.11 3.91 -7.89
N ILE A 35 -4.05 3.72 -8.71
CA ILE A 35 -3.26 2.48 -8.68
C ILE A 35 -2.28 2.53 -7.49
N PRO A 36 -2.31 1.55 -6.57
CA PRO A 36 -1.35 1.49 -5.46
C PRO A 36 0.09 1.36 -5.97
N ARG A 37 0.98 2.26 -5.56
CA ARG A 37 2.41 2.27 -5.93
C ARG A 37 3.31 1.88 -4.77
N GLU A 38 2.91 2.16 -3.55
CA GLU A 38 3.68 1.94 -2.35
C GLU A 38 2.76 1.57 -1.20
N MET A 39 3.28 0.74 -0.28
CA MET A 39 2.66 0.50 1.01
C MET A 39 3.68 0.70 2.13
N THR A 40 3.27 1.43 3.16
CA THR A 40 4.07 1.67 4.35
C THR A 40 3.39 1.11 5.60
N ASP A 41 4.18 0.82 6.63
CA ASP A 41 3.65 0.51 7.96
C ASP A 41 3.20 1.77 8.71
N LYS A 42 2.73 1.59 9.94
CA LYS A 42 2.28 2.71 10.80
C LYS A 42 3.36 3.74 11.13
N GLU A 43 4.64 3.36 11.04
CA GLU A 43 5.80 4.21 11.32
C GLU A 43 6.32 4.91 10.05
N GLY A 44 5.73 4.59 8.89
CA GLY A 44 6.15 5.10 7.59
C GLY A 44 7.29 4.31 6.94
N ASN A 45 7.62 3.12 7.47
CA ASN A 45 8.61 2.26 6.83
C ASN A 45 8.02 1.62 5.57
N LEU A 46 8.79 1.59 4.49
CA LEU A 46 8.40 0.95 3.23
C LEU A 46 8.27 -0.57 3.42
N LEU A 47 7.10 -1.11 3.11
CA LEU A 47 6.83 -2.55 3.11
C LEU A 47 6.93 -3.14 1.70
N TRP A 48 6.32 -2.48 0.71
CA TRP A 48 6.48 -2.84 -0.70
C TRP A 48 6.29 -1.63 -1.61
N PHE A 49 6.86 -1.70 -2.81
CA PHE A 49 6.57 -0.77 -3.89
C PHE A 49 6.39 -1.49 -5.23
N SER A 50 5.62 -0.90 -6.14
CA SER A 50 5.42 -1.44 -7.49
C SER A 50 5.54 -0.41 -8.60
N GLU A 51 6.21 -0.83 -9.66
CA GLU A 51 6.33 -0.09 -10.91
C GLU A 51 5.32 -0.62 -11.92
N TYR A 52 4.38 0.23 -12.32
CA TYR A 52 3.44 -0.05 -13.42
C TYR A 52 3.84 0.71 -14.68
N THR A 53 3.90 -0.02 -15.80
CA THR A 53 4.01 0.54 -17.15
C THR A 53 2.77 0.13 -17.95
N ALA A 54 2.07 1.10 -18.54
CA ALA A 54 0.92 0.86 -19.40
C ALA A 54 1.23 1.32 -20.83
N TRP A 55 0.99 0.45 -21.83
CA TRP A 55 1.10 0.79 -23.24
C TRP A 55 -0.02 0.13 -24.05
N LYS A 56 -0.91 0.93 -24.61
CA LYS A 56 -2.16 0.46 -25.26
C LYS A 56 -2.93 -0.48 -24.31
N ASN A 57 -3.10 -1.75 -24.70
CA ASN A 57 -3.80 -2.78 -23.92
C ASN A 57 -2.83 -3.67 -23.12
N HIS A 58 -1.58 -3.23 -22.94
CA HIS A 58 -0.56 -3.99 -22.22
C HIS A 58 -0.19 -3.29 -20.92
N TYR A 59 -0.35 -4.01 -19.80
CA TYR A 59 0.01 -3.56 -18.47
C TYR A 59 1.12 -4.46 -17.92
N LYS A 60 2.19 -3.86 -17.43
CA LYS A 60 3.26 -4.57 -16.73
C LYS A 60 3.37 -4.01 -15.33
N CYS A 61 3.28 -4.88 -14.33
CA CYS A 61 3.57 -4.57 -12.94
C CYS A 61 4.86 -5.29 -12.54
N LYS A 62 5.76 -4.59 -11.85
CA LYS A 62 6.85 -5.20 -11.10
C LYS A 62 6.70 -4.79 -9.65
N SER A 63 6.58 -5.76 -8.76
CA SER A 63 6.47 -5.53 -7.32
C SER A 63 7.76 -5.92 -6.61
N TYR A 64 8.13 -5.13 -5.62
CA TYR A 64 9.33 -5.30 -4.81
C TYR A 64 8.93 -5.30 -3.35
N LEU A 65 9.39 -6.31 -2.62
CA LEU A 65 9.25 -6.42 -1.18
C LEU A 65 10.54 -5.88 -0.54
N THR A 66 10.39 -5.26 0.63
CA THR A 66 11.49 -4.67 1.40
C THR A 66 11.94 -5.61 2.52
#